data_AF-A0AAW9EFT1-F1
#
_entry.id   AF-A0AAW9EFT1-F1
#
_cell.length_a   1.000
_cell.length_b   1.000
_cell.length_c   1.000
_cell.angle_alpha   90.00
_cell.angle_beta   90.00
_cell.angle_gamma   90.00
#
_symmetry.space_group_name_H-M   'P 1'
#
loop_
_entity.id
_entity.type
_entity.pdbx_description
1 polymer ?
#
loop_
_entity_poly.entity_id
_entity_poly.type
_entity_poly.pdbx_seq_one_letter_code
_entity_poly.pdbx_strand_id
1 'polypeptide(L)'
;LEQARCNQAFLPDVSFPDSLYMEASLQKAIEASRNILVVIPSHVFGEVLQQIKPFLRQNARVVWATKGLEAHTGRLLQDVAREVLG
;
A
#
# COMPACT_ATOMS: atom_id res chain seq x y z
N LEU A 1 -10.72 -3.90 -13.84
CA LEU A 1 -9.64 -4.65 -13.16
C LEU A 1 -10.01 -6.14 -13.01
N GLU A 2 -11.16 -6.49 -12.42
CA GLU A 2 -11.47 -7.89 -12.04
C GLU A 2 -11.85 -8.74 -13.24
N GLN A 3 -12.85 -8.28 -13.99
CA GLN A 3 -13.32 -8.95 -15.21
C GLN A 3 -12.22 -9.00 -16.29
N ALA A 4 -11.51 -7.88 -16.46
CA ALA A 4 -10.45 -7.77 -17.46
C ALA A 4 -9.15 -8.49 -17.04
N ARG A 5 -9.01 -8.88 -15.75
CA ARG A 5 -7.77 -9.44 -15.17
C ARG A 5 -6.52 -8.68 -15.60
N CYS A 6 -6.60 -7.36 -15.69
CA CYS A 6 -5.56 -6.48 -16.21
C CYS A 6 -5.80 -5.04 -15.73
N ASN A 7 -4.72 -4.27 -15.56
CA ASN A 7 -4.79 -2.84 -15.31
C ASN A 7 -4.58 -2.03 -16.59
N GLN A 8 -5.61 -1.96 -17.44
CA GLN A 8 -5.50 -1.29 -18.74
C GLN A 8 -5.05 0.18 -18.66
N ALA A 9 -5.37 0.88 -17.57
CA ALA A 9 -5.06 2.30 -17.41
C ALA A 9 -3.58 2.56 -17.07
N PHE A 10 -2.98 1.70 -16.23
CA PHE A 10 -1.64 1.95 -15.68
C PHE A 10 -0.59 0.94 -16.13
N LEU A 11 -1.00 -0.22 -16.66
CA LEU A 11 -0.12 -1.25 -17.20
C LEU A 11 -0.89 -2.08 -18.25
N PRO A 12 -1.18 -1.49 -19.43
CA PRO A 12 -1.88 -2.19 -20.50
C PRO A 12 -1.11 -3.42 -20.97
N ASP A 13 -1.84 -4.40 -21.52
CA ASP A 13 -1.31 -5.62 -22.13
C ASP A 13 -0.57 -6.59 -21.19
N VAL A 14 -0.57 -6.31 -19.88
CA VAL A 14 -0.05 -7.20 -18.84
C VAL A 14 -1.19 -7.82 -18.04
N SER A 15 -1.47 -9.10 -18.33
CA SER A 15 -2.47 -9.86 -17.58
C SER A 15 -2.01 -10.14 -16.16
N PHE A 16 -2.94 -10.06 -15.21
CA PHE A 16 -2.72 -10.44 -13.83
C PHE A 16 -2.59 -11.97 -13.70
N PRO A 17 -1.63 -12.48 -12.92
CA PRO A 17 -1.52 -13.92 -12.66
C PRO A 17 -2.72 -14.41 -11.86
N ASP A 18 -3.12 -15.68 -12.01
CA ASP A 18 -4.31 -16.24 -11.34
C ASP A 18 -4.30 -16.10 -9.81
N SER A 19 -3.11 -16.04 -9.21
CA SER A 19 -2.91 -15.85 -7.77
C SER A 19 -3.09 -14.40 -7.30
N LEU A 20 -3.26 -13.43 -8.19
CA LEU A 20 -3.48 -12.02 -7.82
C LEU A 20 -4.97 -11.75 -7.67
N TYR A 21 -5.42 -11.60 -6.44
CA TYR A 21 -6.79 -11.20 -6.12
C TYR A 21 -6.86 -9.70 -5.88
N MET A 22 -7.93 -9.10 -6.34
CA MET A 22 -8.17 -7.68 -6.12
C MET A 22 -9.14 -7.51 -4.96
N GLU A 23 -8.91 -6.50 -4.15
CA GLU A 23 -9.77 -6.17 -3.03
C GLU A 23 -9.98 -4.66 -3.01
N ALA A 24 -11.23 -4.23 -2.90
CA ALA A 24 -11.61 -2.82 -2.89
C ALA A 24 -11.63 -2.26 -1.45
N SER A 25 -11.82 -3.11 -0.44
CA SER A 25 -11.78 -2.74 0.97
C SER A 25 -10.34 -2.75 1.49
N LEU A 26 -9.84 -1.56 1.84
CA LEU A 26 -8.52 -1.42 2.45
C LEU A 26 -8.38 -2.26 3.72
N GLN A 27 -9.42 -2.28 4.58
CA GLN A 27 -9.44 -3.10 5.79
C GLN A 27 -9.23 -4.59 5.47
N LYS A 28 -10.04 -5.17 4.57
CA LYS A 28 -9.93 -6.59 4.22
C LYS A 28 -8.56 -6.93 3.63
N ALA A 29 -8.03 -6.06 2.78
CA ALA A 29 -6.72 -6.25 2.17
C ALA A 29 -5.60 -6.31 3.21
N ILE A 30 -5.64 -5.42 4.21
CA ILE A 30 -4.64 -5.36 5.28
C ILE A 30 -4.80 -6.53 6.25
N GLU A 31 -6.02 -6.87 6.62
CA GLU A 31 -6.29 -7.98 7.53
C GLU A 31 -5.92 -9.35 6.93
N ALA A 32 -5.89 -9.49 5.60
CA ALA A 32 -5.62 -10.76 4.92
C ALA A 32 -4.18 -11.29 5.09
N SER A 33 -3.21 -10.40 5.35
CA SER A 33 -1.78 -10.76 5.35
C SER A 33 -1.02 -10.14 6.51
N ARG A 34 0.02 -10.83 6.99
CA ARG A 34 1.02 -10.20 7.88
C ARG A 34 2.07 -9.40 7.10
N ASN A 35 2.28 -9.68 5.82
CA ASN A 35 3.26 -8.98 4.99
C ASN A 35 2.51 -7.98 4.11
N ILE A 36 2.76 -6.69 4.31
CA ILE A 36 2.11 -5.60 3.59
C ILE A 36 3.15 -4.88 2.75
N LEU A 37 2.92 -4.80 1.44
CA LEU A 37 3.71 -3.99 0.51
C LEU A 37 2.90 -2.75 0.11
N VAL A 38 3.40 -1.58 0.46
CA VAL A 38 2.78 -0.28 0.13
C VAL A 38 3.43 0.29 -1.13
N VAL A 39 2.64 0.46 -2.20
CA VAL A 39 3.09 1.02 -3.50
C VAL A 39 2.12 2.11 -3.95
N ILE A 40 2.26 3.26 -3.32
CA ILE A 40 1.39 4.45 -3.54
C ILE A 40 2.25 5.68 -3.82
N PRO A 41 1.71 6.76 -4.41
CA PRO A 41 2.43 8.02 -4.54
C PRO A 41 2.90 8.57 -3.17
N SER A 42 4.07 9.22 -3.12
CA SER A 42 4.65 9.66 -1.84
C SER A 42 3.83 10.72 -1.11
N HIS A 43 3.04 11.52 -1.83
CA HIS A 43 2.23 12.59 -1.25
C HIS A 43 1.03 12.08 -0.42
N VAL A 44 0.57 10.85 -0.65
CA VAL A 44 -0.49 10.20 0.17
C VAL A 44 0.06 9.17 1.14
N PHE A 45 1.39 9.02 1.23
CA PHE A 45 2.01 7.92 1.97
C PHE A 45 1.62 7.92 3.46
N GLY A 46 1.80 9.05 4.15
CA GLY A 46 1.47 9.19 5.57
C GLY A 46 -0.01 8.96 5.85
N GLU A 47 -0.90 9.49 5.01
CA GLU A 47 -2.35 9.33 5.14
C GLU A 47 -2.76 7.85 5.06
N VAL A 48 -2.26 7.12 4.06
CA VAL A 48 -2.56 5.69 3.92
C VAL A 48 -1.98 4.89 5.10
N LEU A 49 -0.78 5.22 5.58
CA LEU A 49 -0.23 4.54 6.77
C LEU A 49 -1.12 4.74 8.01
N GLN A 50 -1.67 5.94 8.21
CA GLN A 50 -2.61 6.21 9.29
C GLN A 50 -3.90 5.41 9.14
N GLN A 51 -4.42 5.29 7.91
CA GLN A 51 -5.64 4.53 7.63
C GLN A 51 -5.47 3.02 7.84
N ILE A 52 -4.31 2.44 7.50
CA ILE A 52 -4.09 0.99 7.66
C ILE A 52 -3.73 0.59 9.08
N LYS A 53 -3.14 1.50 9.87
CA LYS A 53 -2.63 1.22 11.22
C LYS A 53 -3.63 0.46 12.12
N PRO A 54 -4.93 0.83 12.20
CA PRO A 54 -5.89 0.14 13.06
C PRO A 54 -6.17 -1.32 12.66
N PHE A 55 -5.89 -1.68 11.40
CA PHE A 55 -6.16 -3.00 10.84
C PHE A 55 -4.91 -3.90 10.81
N LEU A 56 -3.74 -3.36 11.15
CA LEU A 56 -2.50 -4.13 11.17
C LEU A 56 -2.55 -5.19 12.27
N ARG A 57 -2.18 -6.41 11.89
CA ARG A 57 -1.89 -7.49 12.84
C ARG A 57 -0.71 -7.08 13.72
N GLN A 58 -0.67 -7.55 14.97
CA GLN A 58 0.44 -7.27 15.89
C GLN A 58 1.82 -7.69 15.34
N ASN A 59 1.88 -8.71 14.50
CA ASN A 59 3.11 -9.19 13.87
C ASN A 59 3.25 -8.78 12.39
N ALA A 60 2.57 -7.70 11.99
CA ALA A 60 2.66 -7.20 10.63
C ALA A 60 4.08 -6.73 10.28
N ARG A 61 4.44 -6.90 9.02
CA ARG A 61 5.69 -6.45 8.41
C ARG A 61 5.32 -5.55 7.25
N VAL A 62 5.67 -4.27 7.37
CA VAL A 62 5.38 -3.27 6.34
C VAL A 62 6.67 -2.97 5.58
N VAL A 63 6.59 -3.08 4.26
CA VAL A 63 7.62 -2.66 3.31
C VAL A 63 7.00 -1.76 2.26
N TRP A 64 7.78 -0.90 1.62
CA TRP A 64 7.26 0.00 0.59
C TRP A 64 8.17 0.03 -0.63
N ALA A 65 7.55 0.23 -1.79
CA ALA A 65 8.23 0.52 -3.06
C ALA A 65 7.98 1.95 -3.54
N THR A 66 7.48 2.82 -2.65
CA THR A 66 7.31 4.24 -2.88
C THR A 66 8.65 4.97 -2.74
N LYS A 67 9.05 5.73 -3.77
CA LYS A 67 10.20 6.65 -3.69
C LYS A 67 9.69 8.08 -3.51
N GLY A 68 10.47 8.91 -2.81
CA GLY A 68 10.19 10.33 -2.64
C GLY A 68 10.25 10.76 -1.18
N LEU A 69 9.62 11.90 -0.90
CA LEU A 69 9.50 12.51 0.41
C LEU A 69 8.01 12.74 0.72
N GLU A 70 7.70 12.89 2.00
CA GLU A 70 6.37 13.31 2.44
C GLU A 70 6.02 14.68 1.88
N ALA A 71 4.80 14.81 1.37
CA ALA A 71 4.32 16.08 0.86
C ALA A 71 4.31 17.14 1.97
N HIS A 72 4.55 18.39 1.60
CA HIS A 72 4.55 19.58 2.46
C HIS A 72 5.69 19.66 3.50
N THR A 73 6.11 18.53 4.09
CA THR A 73 7.17 18.52 5.12
C THR A 73 8.55 18.20 4.55
N GLY A 74 8.62 17.49 3.43
CA GLY A 74 9.89 17.04 2.85
C GLY A 74 10.59 15.94 3.66
N ARG A 75 9.87 15.29 4.58
CA ARG A 75 10.44 14.25 5.44
C ARG A 75 10.73 12.97 4.67
N LEU A 76 11.73 12.21 5.15
CA LEU A 76 12.01 10.88 4.63
C LEU A 76 10.85 9.95 4.98
N LEU A 77 10.44 9.11 4.03
CA LEU A 77 9.32 8.18 4.21
C LEU A 77 9.54 7.21 5.39
N GLN A 78 10.80 6.85 5.68
CA GLN A 78 11.15 6.03 6.83
C GLN A 78 10.80 6.71 8.17
N ASP A 79 10.93 8.03 8.25
CA ASP A 79 10.67 8.78 9.48
C ASP A 79 9.16 8.90 9.70
N VAL A 80 8.42 9.14 8.62
CA VAL A 80 6.95 9.09 8.63
C VAL A 80 6.45 7.71 9.03
N ALA A 81 7.03 6.64 8.46
CA ALA A 81 6.62 5.27 8.78
C ALA A 81 6.84 4.93 10.26
N ARG A 82 8.00 5.28 10.83
CA ARG A 82 8.28 5.09 12.27
C ARG A 82 7.37 5.91 13.17
N GLU A 83 7.09 7.16 12.80
CA GLU A 83 6.18 8.00 13.59
C GLU A 83 4.76 7.43 13.59
N VAL A 84 4.26 7.03 12.43
CA VAL A 84 2.89 6.54 12.29
C VAL A 84 2.75 5.14 12.88
N LEU A 85 3.67 4.21 12.60
CA LEU A 85 3.52 2.80 12.93
C LEU A 85 4.21 2.37 14.23
N GLY A 86 5.13 3.16 14.76
CA GLY A 86 6.00 2.80 15.89
C GLY A 86 7.26 2.05 15.43
#